data_AF-A0A740VFH5-F1
#
_entry.id   AF-A0A740VFH5-F1
#
_cell.length_a   1.000
_cell.length_b   1.000
_cell.length_c   1.000
_cell.angle_alpha   90.00
_cell.angle_beta   90.00
_cell.angle_gamma   90.00
#
_symmetry.space_group_name_H-M   'P 1'
#
loop_
_entity.id
_entity.type
_entity.pdbx_description
1 polymer ?
#
loop_
_entity_poly.entity_id
_entity_poly.type
_entity_poly.pdbx_seq_one_letter_code
_entity_poly.pdbx_strand_id
1 'polypeptide(L)'
;MPFYVGSGCRPATISNRRIYRIAWSDTPPKMSSWEKIKEFFCSTHQTEALECIRKICHPPAGTTREDVVSRFGQLRTLAYAGCKENIHSG
;
A
#
# COMPACT_ATOMS: atom_id res chain seq x y z
N MET A 1 15.79 -8.51 22.64
CA MET A 1 14.96 -9.71 22.36
C MET A 1 13.83 -9.29 21.43
N PRO A 2 13.46 -10.06 20.38
CA PRO A 2 12.39 -9.67 19.45
C PRO A 2 11.03 -9.58 20.17
N PHE A 3 10.22 -8.59 19.80
CA PHE A 3 8.87 -8.39 20.34
C PHE A 3 7.85 -8.99 19.38
N TYR A 4 6.91 -9.77 19.92
CA TYR A 4 5.90 -10.47 19.14
C TYR A 4 4.54 -9.85 19.41
N VAL A 5 3.79 -9.52 18.36
CA VAL A 5 2.44 -8.93 18.46
C VAL A 5 1.42 -9.82 17.77
N GLY A 6 0.31 -10.09 18.48
CA GLY A 6 -0.78 -10.96 18.06
C GLY A 6 -0.80 -12.31 18.77
N SER A 7 -1.99 -12.91 18.90
CA SER A 7 -2.19 -14.27 19.41
C SER A 7 -2.76 -15.15 18.29
N GLY A 8 -2.05 -16.23 17.94
CA GLY A 8 -2.43 -17.16 16.86
C GLY A 8 -1.25 -17.70 16.05
N CYS A 9 -1.52 -18.43 14.96
CA CYS A 9 -0.53 -19.21 14.20
C CYS A 9 0.50 -18.40 13.39
N ARG A 10 0.42 -17.05 13.37
CA ARG A 10 1.38 -16.16 12.68
C ARG A 10 1.58 -14.85 13.45
N PRO A 11 2.29 -14.87 14.59
CA PRO A 11 2.62 -13.63 15.29
C PRO A 11 3.55 -12.78 14.42
N ALA A 12 3.32 -11.46 14.42
CA ALA A 12 4.21 -10.54 13.75
C ALA A 12 5.47 -10.34 14.62
N THR A 13 6.64 -10.74 14.10
CA THR A 13 7.91 -10.55 14.80
C THR A 13 8.50 -9.19 14.44
N ILE A 14 8.65 -8.32 15.44
CA ILE A 14 9.35 -7.04 15.28
C ILE A 14 10.80 -7.24 15.72
N SER A 15 11.74 -7.11 14.77
CA SER A 15 13.17 -7.25 15.04
C SER A 15 13.71 -6.10 15.89
N ASN A 16 14.75 -6.37 16.70
CA ASN A 16 15.37 -5.33 17.56
C ASN A 16 15.79 -4.10 16.76
N ARG A 17 16.34 -4.28 15.55
CA ARG A 17 16.75 -3.16 14.67
C ARG A 17 15.58 -2.21 14.36
N ARG A 18 14.37 -2.76 14.20
CA ARG A 18 13.15 -1.99 13.93
C ARG A 18 12.63 -1.33 15.21
N ILE A 19 12.71 -2.01 16.36
CA ILE A 19 12.40 -1.44 17.68
C ILE A 19 13.32 -0.25 17.99
N TYR A 20 14.63 -0.37 17.79
CA TYR A 20 15.59 0.72 17.99
C TYR A 20 15.31 1.92 17.10
N ARG A 21 14.94 1.69 15.83
CA ARG A 21 14.62 2.78 14.90
C ARG A 21 13.31 3.49 15.26
N ILE A 22 12.34 2.77 15.83
CA ILE A 22 11.09 3.34 16.36
C ILE A 22 11.36 4.12 17.65
N ALA A 23 12.17 3.58 18.57
CA ALA A 23 12.51 4.23 19.83
C ALA A 23 13.38 5.49 19.65
N TRP A 24 14.19 5.54 18.60
CA TRP A 24 15.03 6.69 18.27
C TRP A 24 14.28 7.79 17.51
N SER A 25 13.19 7.44 16.81
CA SER A 25 12.35 8.41 16.12
C SER A 25 11.26 8.85 17.09
N ASP A 26 11.21 10.14 17.46
CA ASP A 26 10.12 10.72 18.27
C ASP A 26 8.78 10.79 17.49
N THR A 27 8.58 9.86 16.57
CA THR A 27 7.48 9.83 15.61
C THR A 27 6.84 8.45 15.70
N PRO A 28 5.53 8.35 15.99
CA PRO A 28 4.84 7.06 15.87
C PRO A 28 5.08 6.51 14.46
N PRO A 29 5.37 5.20 14.28
CA PRO A 29 5.75 4.65 12.98
C PRO A 29 4.61 4.86 11.98
N LYS A 30 4.76 5.91 11.15
CA LYS A 30 3.83 6.26 10.09
C LYS A 30 4.14 5.31 8.94
N MET A 31 3.40 4.21 8.83
CA MET A 31 3.44 3.37 7.62
C MET A 31 3.20 4.26 6.41
N SER A 32 4.01 4.11 5.35
CA SER A 32 3.76 4.83 4.10
C SER A 32 2.35 4.51 3.61
N SER A 33 1.71 5.43 2.89
CA SER A 33 0.36 5.20 2.35
C SER A 33 0.33 3.91 1.51
N TRP A 34 1.42 3.60 0.80
CA TRP A 34 1.59 2.33 0.10
C TRP A 34 1.56 1.10 1.02
N GLU A 35 2.26 1.12 2.16
CA GLU A 35 2.30 -0.03 3.09
C GLU A 35 0.92 -0.39 3.64
N LYS A 36 -0.01 0.58 3.72
CA LYS A 36 -1.41 0.35 4.10
C LYS A 36 -2.28 -0.11 2.94
N ILE A 37 -2.01 0.41 1.74
CA ILE A 37 -2.85 0.18 0.56
C ILE A 37 -2.47 -1.13 -0.15
N LYS A 38 -1.23 -1.62 -0.02
CA LYS A 38 -0.77 -2.86 -0.66
C LYS A 38 -1.55 -4.10 -0.22
N GLU A 39 -2.14 -4.09 0.97
CA GLU A 39 -2.94 -5.21 1.53
C GLU A 39 -4.22 -5.46 0.73
N PHE A 40 -4.70 -4.46 -0.03
CA PHE A 40 -5.86 -4.59 -0.91
C PHE A 40 -5.55 -5.36 -2.21
N PHE A 41 -4.28 -5.67 -2.47
CA PHE A 41 -3.83 -6.32 -3.70
C PHE A 41 -3.16 -7.68 -3.40
N CYS A 42 -3.33 -8.63 -4.31
CA CYS A 42 -2.54 -9.86 -4.29
C CYS A 42 -1.06 -9.53 -4.49
N SER A 43 -0.15 -10.27 -3.86
CA SER A 43 1.30 -10.06 -4.01
C SER A 43 1.77 -10.08 -5.47
N THR A 44 1.10 -10.87 -6.33
CA THR A 44 1.36 -10.91 -7.78
C THR A 44 1.00 -9.60 -8.50
N HIS A 45 0.02 -8.86 -7.97
CA HIS A 45 -0.48 -7.61 -8.55
C HIS A 45 0.05 -6.36 -7.82
N GLN A 46 0.75 -6.49 -6.70
CA GLN A 46 1.26 -5.35 -5.94
C GLN A 46 2.24 -4.48 -6.75
N THR A 47 3.11 -5.08 -7.55
CA THR A 47 4.02 -4.32 -8.42
C THR A 47 3.26 -3.50 -9.45
N GLU A 48 2.23 -4.08 -10.08
CA GLU A 48 1.40 -3.41 -11.09
C GLU A 48 0.52 -2.32 -10.47
N ALA A 49 -0.03 -2.57 -9.27
CA ALA A 49 -0.79 -1.60 -8.51
C ALA A 49 0.07 -0.40 -8.10
N LEU A 50 1.32 -0.63 -7.68
CA LEU A 50 2.26 0.44 -7.33
C LEU A 50 2.58 1.32 -8.55
N GLU A 51 2.82 0.72 -9.72
CA GLU A 51 3.05 1.47 -10.95
C GLU A 51 1.81 2.25 -11.40
N CYS A 52 0.61 1.68 -11.23
CA CYS A 52 -0.64 2.41 -11.48
C CYS A 52 -0.78 3.63 -10.58
N ILE A 53 -0.57 3.46 -9.26
CA ILE A 53 -0.61 4.56 -8.29
C ILE A 53 0.44 5.63 -8.64
N ARG A 54 1.65 5.22 -9.00
CA ARG A 54 2.72 6.16 -9.39
C ARG A 54 2.31 7.01 -10.59
N LYS A 55 1.70 6.42 -11.61
CA LYS A 55 1.22 7.13 -12.81
C LYS A 55 0.00 8.02 -12.54
N ILE A 56 -0.80 7.71 -11.51
CA ILE A 56 -1.90 8.57 -11.06
C ILE A 56 -1.37 9.78 -10.29
N CYS A 57 -0.41 9.59 -9.38
CA CYS A 57 0.16 10.68 -8.57
C CYS A 57 1.15 11.56 -9.33
N HIS A 58 1.85 10.98 -10.32
CA HIS A 58 2.85 11.65 -11.14
C HIS A 58 2.56 11.36 -12.62
N PRO A 59 1.46 11.91 -13.17
CA PRO A 59 1.09 11.68 -14.55
C PRO A 59 2.16 12.26 -15.50
N PRO A 60 2.61 11.50 -16.51
CA PRO A 60 3.50 12.04 -17.53
C PRO A 60 2.85 13.18 -18.32
N ALA A 61 3.68 14.02 -18.95
CA ALA A 61 3.20 15.11 -19.80
C ALA A 61 2.27 14.58 -20.90
N GLY A 62 1.11 15.21 -21.07
CA GLY A 62 0.09 14.78 -22.03
C GLY A 62 -0.93 13.76 -21.49
N THR A 63 -0.85 13.35 -20.22
CA THR A 63 -1.89 12.49 -19.61
C THR A 63 -3.20 13.25 -19.51
N THR A 64 -4.26 12.71 -20.10
CA THR A 64 -5.60 13.29 -20.03
C THR A 64 -6.33 12.86 -18.76
N ARG A 65 -7.45 13.53 -18.44
CA ARG A 65 -8.33 13.09 -17.36
C ARG A 65 -8.87 11.67 -17.60
N GLU A 66 -9.16 11.32 -18.84
CA GLU A 66 -9.66 9.99 -19.22
C GLU A 66 -8.62 8.91 -18.97
N ASP A 67 -7.33 9.20 -19.23
CA ASP A 67 -6.23 8.30 -18.90
C ASP A 67 -6.13 8.05 -17.38
N VAL A 68 -6.32 9.10 -16.57
CA VAL A 68 -6.30 8.97 -15.10
C VAL A 68 -7.47 8.09 -14.65
N VAL A 69 -8.68 8.34 -15.14
CA VAL A 69 -9.88 7.54 -14.82
C VAL A 69 -9.70 6.08 -15.25
N SER A 70 -9.15 5.84 -16.45
CA SER A 70 -8.83 4.50 -16.95
C SER A 70 -7.87 3.76 -16.00
N ARG A 71 -6.81 4.45 -15.52
CA ARG A 71 -5.87 3.90 -14.53
C ARG A 71 -6.53 3.58 -13.20
N PHE A 72 -7.49 4.38 -12.73
CA PHE A 72 -8.28 4.03 -11.54
C PHE A 72 -9.11 2.76 -11.75
N GLY A 73 -9.67 2.58 -12.96
CA GLY A 73 -10.34 1.34 -13.36
C GLY A 73 -9.40 0.14 -13.31
N GLN A 74 -8.19 0.27 -13.87
CA GLN A 74 -7.15 -0.77 -13.81
C GLN A 74 -6.76 -1.10 -12.37
N LEU A 75 -6.50 -0.08 -11.54
CA LEU A 75 -6.18 -0.26 -10.13
C LEU A 75 -7.30 -1.02 -9.39
N ARG A 76 -8.56 -0.74 -9.71
CA ARG A 76 -9.72 -1.46 -9.16
C ARG A 76 -9.77 -2.93 -9.60
N THR A 77 -9.34 -3.26 -10.82
CA THR A 77 -9.30 -4.66 -11.26
C THR A 77 -8.22 -5.48 -10.55
N LEU A 78 -7.16 -4.84 -10.08
CA LEU A 78 -6.05 -5.48 -9.38
C LEU A 78 -6.35 -5.74 -7.90
N ALA A 79 -7.26 -4.97 -7.32
CA ALA A 79 -7.70 -5.14 -5.94
C ALA A 79 -8.54 -6.41 -5.77
N TYR A 80 -8.50 -7.00 -4.57
CA TYR A 80 -9.42 -8.06 -4.20
C TYR A 80 -10.88 -7.65 -4.39
N ALA A 81 -11.76 -8.60 -4.69
CA ALA A 81 -13.16 -8.32 -5.02
C ALA A 81 -13.88 -7.45 -3.98
N GLY A 82 -13.67 -7.70 -2.68
CA GLY A 82 -14.24 -6.91 -1.58
C GLY A 82 -13.54 -5.58 -1.30
N CYS A 83 -12.44 -5.29 -1.99
CA CYS A 83 -11.64 -4.07 -1.81
C CYS A 83 -11.88 -3.06 -2.94
N LYS A 84 -12.55 -3.47 -4.02
CA LYS A 84 -12.85 -2.64 -5.20
C LYS A 84 -13.65 -1.38 -4.88
N GLU A 85 -14.50 -1.44 -3.86
CA GLU A 85 -15.31 -0.34 -3.35
C GLU A 85 -14.55 0.63 -2.45
N ASN A 86 -13.25 0.42 -2.21
CA ASN A 86 -12.41 1.38 -1.49
C ASN A 86 -11.59 2.25 -2.45
N ILE A 87 -11.73 2.05 -3.76
CA ILE A 87 -10.96 2.75 -4.80
C ILE A 87 -11.91 3.61 -5.62
N HIS A 88 -11.83 4.93 -5.44
CA HIS A 88 -12.66 5.92 -6.14
C HIS A 88 -11.80 7.07 -6.67
N SER A 89 -12.15 7.54 -7.87
CA SER A 89 -11.71 8.84 -8.40
C SER A 89 -12.64 9.92 -7.85
N GLY A 90 -12.07 10.97 -7.25
CA GLY A 90 -12.81 12.18 -6.83
C GLY A 90 -13.20 13.09 -7.98
#